data_AF-A0A1F5LS48-F1
#
_entry.id   AF-A0A1F5LS48-F1
#
_cell.length_a   1.000
_cell.length_b   1.000
_cell.length_c   1.000
_cell.angle_alpha   90.00
_cell.angle_beta   90.00
_cell.angle_gamma   90.00
#
_symmetry.space_group_name_H-M   'P 1'
#
loop_
_entity.id
_entity.type
_entity.pdbx_description
1 polymer ?
#
loop_
_entity_poly.entity_id
_entity_poly.type
_entity_poly.pdbx_seq_one_letter_code
_entity_poly.pdbx_strand_id
1 'polypeptide(L)'
;MSLVQDSIRASSMFFYGTLSQDSSIQAEACKWYSRALRGLHGLLSQASSHFTGDVICATVMLIHFEHLAGTSGDAWVQHVKGASKMLEAGGPESCRNGFLHQLFRHLRLLTFVASIYRNEQHAFALPEWTNIPFQIHPKTAFDELIDILFRLLPCLSVADKIITATTNTDDWLRGRLNTMVLDIIFQLYKWWSQCISMLSPVEAPADEWMNANKKHTNEDPYDPSHFPLLYHTDMPTAALGSVYDSANLIALRLLFLSSTCAYLYEERIQRHAQSILSAKEFIAAVPGPSSGRL
;
A
#
# COMPACT_ATOMS: atom_id res chain seq x y z
N MET A 1 -27.79 -15.98 -9.98
CA MET A 1 -26.74 -15.80 -8.94
C MET A 1 -25.88 -14.64 -9.38
N SER A 2 -25.67 -13.64 -8.53
CA SER A 2 -25.05 -12.36 -8.91
C SER A 2 -23.53 -12.49 -8.99
N LEU A 3 -22.91 -11.71 -9.88
CA LEU A 3 -21.45 -11.60 -10.07
C LEU A 3 -20.68 -11.52 -8.73
N VAL A 4 -21.14 -10.66 -7.82
CA VAL A 4 -20.51 -10.46 -6.50
C VAL A 4 -20.55 -11.72 -5.63
N GLN A 5 -21.61 -12.53 -5.71
CA GLN A 5 -21.69 -13.79 -4.96
C GLN A 5 -20.72 -14.81 -5.53
N ASP A 6 -20.59 -14.90 -6.86
CA ASP A 6 -19.67 -15.80 -7.52
C ASP A 6 -18.21 -15.44 -7.16
N SER A 7 -17.84 -14.16 -7.16
CA SER A 7 -16.49 -13.70 -6.81
C SER A 7 -16.17 -13.89 -5.33
N ILE A 8 -17.10 -13.57 -4.42
CA ILE A 8 -16.90 -13.81 -2.97
C ILE A 8 -16.68 -15.30 -2.72
N ARG A 9 -17.53 -16.17 -3.30
CA ARG A 9 -17.40 -17.62 -3.15
C ARG A 9 -16.05 -18.11 -3.67
N ALA A 10 -15.63 -17.65 -4.84
CA ALA A 10 -14.34 -18.02 -5.40
C ALA A 10 -13.20 -17.71 -4.42
N SER A 11 -13.07 -16.46 -3.96
CA SER A 11 -11.94 -16.06 -3.13
C SER A 11 -11.99 -16.70 -1.73
N SER A 12 -13.17 -16.78 -1.11
CA SER A 12 -13.32 -17.41 0.20
C SER A 12 -13.08 -18.92 0.16
N MET A 13 -13.58 -19.62 -0.87
CA MET A 13 -13.32 -21.06 -1.04
C MET A 13 -11.85 -21.31 -1.32
N PHE A 14 -11.22 -20.52 -2.18
CA PHE A 14 -9.80 -20.69 -2.48
C PHE A 14 -8.96 -20.49 -1.22
N PHE A 15 -9.20 -19.40 -0.47
CA PHE A 15 -8.53 -19.14 0.81
C PHE A 15 -8.71 -20.29 1.80
N TYR A 16 -9.95 -20.76 2.01
CA TYR A 16 -10.23 -21.87 2.91
C TYR A 16 -9.54 -23.17 2.44
N GLY A 17 -9.62 -23.49 1.15
CA GLY A 17 -8.96 -24.66 0.56
C GLY A 17 -7.44 -24.60 0.69
N THR A 18 -6.82 -23.43 0.68
CA THR A 18 -5.40 -23.25 1.01
C THR A 18 -5.12 -23.56 2.48
N LEU A 19 -5.94 -23.02 3.40
CA LEU A 19 -5.78 -23.26 4.84
C LEU A 19 -6.00 -24.72 5.22
N SER A 20 -6.97 -25.39 4.60
CA SER A 20 -7.29 -26.80 4.86
C SER A 20 -6.48 -27.78 4.02
N GLN A 21 -5.60 -27.28 3.14
CA GLN A 21 -4.83 -28.09 2.18
C GLN A 21 -5.71 -28.99 1.30
N ASP A 22 -6.92 -28.53 0.95
CA ASP A 22 -7.90 -29.28 0.16
C ASP A 22 -7.91 -28.79 -1.30
N SER A 23 -7.33 -29.58 -2.20
CA SER A 23 -7.26 -29.28 -3.63
C SER A 23 -8.60 -29.38 -4.34
N SER A 24 -9.56 -30.13 -3.81
CA SER A 24 -10.92 -30.23 -4.37
C SER A 24 -11.66 -28.91 -4.18
N ILE A 25 -11.57 -28.32 -2.99
CA ILE A 25 -12.14 -27.00 -2.70
C ILE A 25 -11.50 -25.92 -3.58
N GLN A 26 -10.17 -25.96 -3.76
CA GLN A 26 -9.47 -25.02 -4.64
C GLN A 26 -9.92 -25.19 -6.11
N ALA A 27 -10.05 -26.42 -6.60
CA ALA A 27 -10.52 -26.69 -7.96
C ALA A 27 -11.96 -26.18 -8.18
N GLU A 28 -12.84 -26.34 -7.19
CA GLU A 28 -14.20 -25.79 -7.25
C GLU A 28 -14.19 -24.25 -7.21
N ALA A 29 -13.32 -23.65 -6.39
CA ALA A 29 -13.13 -22.20 -6.34
C ALA A 29 -12.74 -21.62 -7.72
N CYS A 30 -11.87 -22.30 -8.47
CA CYS A 30 -11.50 -21.91 -9.84
C CYS A 30 -12.71 -21.87 -10.80
N LYS A 31 -13.70 -22.75 -10.62
CA LYS A 31 -14.94 -22.74 -11.43
C LYS A 31 -15.79 -21.51 -11.12
N TRP A 32 -15.91 -21.15 -9.84
CA TRP A 32 -16.60 -19.93 -9.40
C TRP A 32 -15.89 -18.67 -9.90
N TYR A 33 -14.57 -18.63 -9.80
CA TYR A 33 -13.76 -17.55 -10.36
C TYR A 33 -14.01 -17.38 -11.86
N SER A 34 -13.95 -18.47 -12.63
CA SER A 34 -14.19 -18.44 -14.09
C SER A 34 -15.59 -17.94 -14.44
N ARG A 35 -16.58 -18.27 -13.61
CA ARG A 35 -17.96 -17.80 -13.76
C ARG A 35 -18.09 -16.31 -13.46
N ALA A 36 -17.48 -15.84 -12.37
CA ALA A 36 -17.43 -14.42 -12.02
C ALA A 36 -16.75 -13.60 -13.12
N LEU A 37 -15.62 -14.09 -13.66
CA LEU A 37 -14.91 -13.43 -14.74
C LEU A 37 -15.78 -13.25 -16.01
N ARG A 38 -16.53 -14.30 -16.40
CA ARG A 38 -17.49 -14.20 -17.52
C ARG A 38 -18.60 -13.19 -17.23
N GLY A 39 -19.11 -13.16 -16.01
CA GLY A 39 -20.11 -12.18 -15.58
C GLY A 39 -19.61 -10.74 -15.66
N LEU A 40 -18.39 -10.50 -15.16
CA LEU A 40 -17.74 -9.18 -15.21
C LEU A 40 -17.50 -8.75 -16.67
N HIS A 41 -16.98 -9.65 -17.50
CA HIS A 41 -16.78 -9.38 -18.92
C HIS A 41 -18.10 -9.04 -19.63
N GLY A 42 -19.16 -9.80 -19.37
CA GLY A 42 -20.48 -9.54 -19.95
C GLY A 42 -21.08 -8.19 -19.55
N LEU A 43 -20.81 -7.70 -18.33
CA LEU A 43 -21.23 -6.36 -17.90
C LEU A 43 -20.40 -5.26 -18.57
N LEU A 44 -19.08 -5.43 -18.64
CA LEU A 44 -18.19 -4.46 -19.27
C LEU A 44 -18.50 -4.26 -20.75
N SER A 45 -18.91 -5.31 -21.45
CA SER A 45 -19.30 -5.25 -22.87
C SER A 45 -20.58 -4.45 -23.14
N GLN A 46 -21.36 -4.10 -22.10
CA GLN A 46 -22.61 -3.34 -22.25
C GLN A 46 -22.42 -1.81 -22.16
N ALA A 47 -21.18 -1.32 -22.14
CA ALA A 47 -20.81 0.10 -22.20
C ALA A 47 -21.54 1.01 -21.19
N SER A 48 -21.70 0.57 -19.94
CA SER A 48 -22.25 1.41 -18.86
C SER A 48 -21.21 2.41 -18.36
N SER A 49 -21.57 3.68 -18.26
CA SER A 49 -20.73 4.73 -17.66
C SER A 49 -20.71 4.73 -16.12
N HIS A 50 -21.65 4.01 -15.50
CA HIS A 50 -21.77 3.93 -14.04
C HIS A 50 -21.70 2.49 -13.55
N PHE A 51 -20.72 2.22 -12.69
CA PHE A 51 -20.54 0.93 -12.04
C PHE A 51 -21.08 0.99 -10.62
N THR A 52 -21.87 -0.01 -10.23
CA THR A 52 -22.35 -0.13 -8.86
C THR A 52 -21.23 -0.62 -7.94
N GLY A 53 -21.36 -0.32 -6.63
CA GLY A 53 -20.43 -0.82 -5.63
C GLY A 53 -20.28 -2.35 -5.66
N ASP A 54 -21.33 -3.10 -6.01
CA ASP A 54 -21.29 -4.55 -6.14
C ASP A 54 -20.34 -5.05 -7.24
N VAL A 55 -20.29 -4.35 -8.38
CA VAL A 55 -19.39 -4.71 -9.50
C VAL A 55 -17.93 -4.42 -9.12
N ILE A 56 -17.70 -3.29 -8.46
CA ILE A 56 -16.36 -2.91 -7.98
C ILE A 56 -15.91 -3.90 -6.89
N CYS A 57 -16.79 -4.23 -5.94
CA CYS A 57 -16.55 -5.24 -4.91
C CYS A 57 -16.24 -6.61 -5.53
N ALA A 58 -17.00 -7.02 -6.54
CA ALA A 58 -16.72 -8.27 -7.23
C ALA A 58 -15.31 -8.28 -7.84
N THR A 59 -14.92 -7.18 -8.48
CA THR A 59 -13.57 -6.99 -9.05
C THR A 59 -12.51 -7.02 -7.95
N VAL A 60 -12.75 -6.39 -6.79
CA VAL A 60 -11.87 -6.46 -5.62
C VAL A 60 -11.70 -7.91 -5.14
N MET A 61 -12.78 -8.68 -5.08
CA MET A 61 -12.69 -10.09 -4.72
C MET A 61 -11.88 -10.91 -5.73
N LEU A 62 -11.99 -10.61 -7.03
CA LEU A 62 -11.14 -11.22 -8.04
C LEU A 62 -9.66 -10.89 -7.82
N ILE A 63 -9.29 -9.65 -7.45
CA ILE A 63 -7.90 -9.29 -7.07
C ILE A 63 -7.38 -10.22 -5.97
N HIS A 64 -8.19 -10.46 -4.93
CA HIS A 64 -7.82 -11.35 -3.83
C HIS A 64 -7.69 -12.81 -4.27
N PHE A 65 -8.57 -13.28 -5.16
CA PHE A 65 -8.44 -14.61 -5.75
C PHE A 65 -7.10 -14.76 -6.47
N GLU A 66 -6.72 -13.80 -7.33
CA GLU A 66 -5.46 -13.87 -8.07
C GLU A 66 -4.23 -13.92 -7.16
N HIS A 67 -4.23 -13.12 -6.08
CA HIS A 67 -3.13 -13.11 -5.11
C HIS A 67 -2.98 -14.46 -4.41
N LEU A 68 -4.10 -15.10 -4.06
CA LEU A 68 -4.09 -16.39 -3.36
C LEU A 68 -3.73 -17.53 -4.31
N ALA A 69 -4.30 -17.53 -5.50
CA ALA A 69 -4.16 -18.61 -6.47
C ALA A 69 -2.87 -18.53 -7.29
N GLY A 70 -2.24 -17.37 -7.39
CA GLY A 70 -1.04 -17.17 -8.19
C GLY A 70 -1.25 -17.48 -9.68
N THR A 71 -2.43 -17.16 -10.21
CA THR A 71 -2.86 -17.58 -11.56
C THR A 71 -1.89 -17.11 -12.66
N SER A 72 -1.47 -15.85 -12.62
CA SER A 72 -0.43 -15.25 -13.45
C SER A 72 0.16 -14.04 -12.74
N GLY A 73 1.40 -13.67 -13.09
CA GLY A 73 2.11 -12.57 -12.43
C GLY A 73 1.41 -11.21 -12.49
N ASP A 74 0.60 -10.98 -13.54
CA ASP A 74 0.04 -9.67 -13.85
C ASP A 74 -1.51 -9.60 -13.77
N ALA A 75 -2.22 -10.71 -13.57
CA ALA A 75 -3.70 -10.70 -13.60
C ALA A 75 -4.29 -9.79 -12.52
N TRP A 76 -3.73 -9.82 -11.31
CA TRP A 76 -4.18 -8.96 -10.21
C TRP A 76 -4.06 -7.48 -10.55
N VAL A 77 -3.00 -7.08 -11.28
CA VAL A 77 -2.78 -5.69 -11.74
C VAL A 77 -3.91 -5.24 -12.65
N GLN A 78 -4.38 -6.12 -13.54
CA GLN A 78 -5.46 -5.78 -14.47
C GLN A 78 -6.78 -5.56 -13.74
N HIS A 79 -7.09 -6.37 -12.73
CA HIS A 79 -8.29 -6.17 -11.90
C HIS A 79 -8.19 -4.92 -11.04
N VAL A 80 -7.01 -4.61 -10.47
CA VAL A 80 -6.77 -3.34 -9.75
C VAL A 80 -7.04 -2.16 -10.69
N LYS A 81 -6.43 -2.14 -11.87
CA LYS A 81 -6.63 -1.08 -12.88
C LYS A 81 -8.10 -0.97 -13.28
N GLY A 82 -8.78 -2.09 -13.47
CA GLY A 82 -10.21 -2.12 -13.78
C GLY A 82 -11.06 -1.48 -12.68
N ALA A 83 -10.87 -1.91 -11.43
CA ALA A 83 -11.61 -1.40 -10.28
C ALA A 83 -11.36 0.10 -10.04
N SER A 84 -10.11 0.56 -10.16
CA SER A 84 -9.77 1.97 -10.01
C SER A 84 -10.41 2.82 -11.11
N LYS A 85 -10.39 2.37 -12.37
CA LYS A 85 -11.11 3.06 -13.46
C LYS A 85 -12.61 3.14 -13.25
N MET A 86 -13.24 2.12 -12.66
CA MET A 86 -14.67 2.17 -12.33
C MET A 86 -14.97 3.24 -11.29
N LEU A 87 -14.12 3.39 -10.26
CA LEU A 87 -14.23 4.47 -9.29
C LEU A 87 -13.99 5.83 -9.94
N GLU A 88 -12.96 5.95 -10.78
CA GLU A 88 -12.65 7.18 -11.51
C GLU A 88 -13.81 7.66 -12.38
N ALA A 89 -14.51 6.74 -13.06
CA ALA A 89 -15.70 7.07 -13.85
C ALA A 89 -16.85 7.65 -13.01
N GLY A 90 -16.95 7.28 -11.73
CA GLY A 90 -17.90 7.85 -10.78
C GLY A 90 -17.46 9.18 -10.15
N GLY A 91 -16.19 9.57 -10.34
CA GLY A 91 -15.57 10.74 -9.72
C GLY A 91 -15.32 10.59 -8.21
N PRO A 92 -14.46 11.45 -7.62
CA PRO A 92 -14.11 11.39 -6.20
C PRO A 92 -15.33 11.57 -5.26
N GLU A 93 -16.39 12.20 -5.76
CA GLU A 93 -17.55 12.61 -4.96
C GLU A 93 -18.41 11.39 -4.59
N SER A 94 -18.39 10.39 -5.47
CA SER A 94 -19.01 9.08 -5.22
C SER A 94 -18.34 8.32 -4.07
N CYS A 95 -17.10 8.68 -3.72
CA CYS A 95 -16.28 8.00 -2.72
C CYS A 95 -16.26 8.72 -1.37
N ARG A 96 -17.15 9.70 -1.13
CA ARG A 96 -17.18 10.49 0.11
C ARG A 96 -17.73 9.76 1.33
N ASN A 97 -18.57 8.75 1.12
CA ASN A 97 -19.17 7.97 2.21
C ASN A 97 -19.62 6.57 1.73
N GLY A 98 -20.15 5.79 2.67
CA GLY A 98 -20.78 4.50 2.38
C GLY A 98 -19.84 3.46 1.80
N PHE A 99 -20.38 2.54 1.00
CA PHE A 99 -19.65 1.38 0.52
C PHE A 99 -18.55 1.73 -0.50
N LEU A 100 -18.80 2.70 -1.39
CA LEU A 100 -17.79 3.16 -2.34
C LEU A 100 -16.59 3.81 -1.65
N HIS A 101 -16.80 4.55 -0.55
CA HIS A 101 -15.70 5.08 0.26
C HIS A 101 -14.82 3.97 0.84
N GLN A 102 -15.42 2.88 1.33
CA GLN A 102 -14.67 1.73 1.87
C GLN A 102 -13.87 1.03 0.78
N LEU A 103 -14.49 0.78 -0.38
CA LEU A 103 -13.82 0.18 -1.54
C LEU A 103 -12.68 1.06 -2.05
N PHE A 104 -12.91 2.38 -2.13
CA PHE A 104 -11.89 3.35 -2.50
C PHE A 104 -10.69 3.23 -1.57
N ARG A 105 -10.89 3.37 -0.24
CA ARG A 105 -9.81 3.28 0.76
C ARG A 105 -9.03 1.97 0.66
N HIS A 106 -9.71 0.84 0.50
CA HIS A 106 -9.08 -0.47 0.30
C HIS A 106 -8.22 -0.52 -0.98
N LEU A 107 -8.75 0.00 -2.10
CA LEU A 107 -8.06 -0.02 -3.38
C LEU A 107 -6.86 0.92 -3.46
N ARG A 108 -6.76 1.96 -2.61
CA ARG A 108 -5.68 2.95 -2.71
C ARG A 108 -4.30 2.33 -2.62
N LEU A 109 -4.06 1.44 -1.64
CA LEU A 109 -2.76 0.78 -1.50
C LEU A 109 -2.48 -0.17 -2.67
N LEU A 110 -3.47 -1.00 -3.06
CA LEU A 110 -3.32 -1.93 -4.19
C LEU A 110 -3.02 -1.19 -5.50
N THR A 111 -3.67 -0.05 -5.70
CA THR A 111 -3.46 0.84 -6.84
C THR A 111 -2.06 1.42 -6.83
N PHE A 112 -1.58 1.90 -5.69
CA PHE A 112 -0.20 2.38 -5.56
C PHE A 112 0.82 1.28 -5.91
N VAL A 113 0.65 0.06 -5.39
CA VAL A 113 1.54 -1.07 -5.69
C VAL A 113 1.51 -1.42 -7.18
N ALA A 114 0.32 -1.47 -7.79
CA ALA A 114 0.16 -1.68 -9.23
C ALA A 114 0.81 -0.57 -10.07
N SER A 115 0.71 0.68 -9.64
CA SER A 115 1.33 1.84 -10.29
C SER A 115 2.85 1.81 -10.21
N ILE A 116 3.42 1.42 -9.06
CA ILE A 116 4.86 1.16 -8.93
C ILE A 116 5.31 0.07 -9.90
N TYR A 117 4.58 -1.05 -9.94
CA TYR A 117 4.91 -2.19 -10.79
C TYR A 117 4.94 -1.83 -12.28
N ARG A 118 4.16 -0.85 -12.71
CA ARG A 118 4.12 -0.35 -14.09
C ARG A 118 4.87 0.96 -14.32
N ASN A 119 5.47 1.54 -13.28
CA ASN A 119 6.05 2.89 -13.30
C ASN A 119 5.08 3.97 -13.86
N GLU A 120 3.82 3.92 -13.44
CA GLU A 120 2.74 4.80 -13.91
C GLU A 120 2.32 5.80 -12.82
N GLN A 121 1.89 7.00 -13.24
CA GLN A 121 1.16 7.92 -12.36
C GLN A 121 -0.29 7.47 -12.20
N HIS A 122 -0.98 7.92 -11.16
CA HIS A 122 -2.38 7.56 -10.92
C HIS A 122 -3.23 8.76 -10.49
N ALA A 123 -4.50 8.79 -10.91
CA ALA A 123 -5.46 9.85 -10.55
C ALA A 123 -5.66 9.98 -9.03
N PHE A 124 -5.53 8.87 -8.30
CA PHE A 124 -5.64 8.83 -6.83
C PHE A 124 -4.57 9.65 -6.10
N ALA A 125 -3.51 10.08 -6.79
CA ALA A 125 -2.50 11.01 -6.26
C ALA A 125 -2.94 12.49 -6.35
N LEU A 126 -3.99 12.80 -7.11
CA LEU A 126 -4.42 14.18 -7.35
C LEU A 126 -5.11 14.80 -6.11
N PRO A 127 -5.08 16.13 -5.97
CA PRO A 127 -5.74 16.82 -4.87
C PRO A 127 -7.22 16.50 -4.72
N GLU A 128 -7.99 16.36 -5.80
CA GLU A 128 -9.40 15.99 -5.69
C GLU A 128 -9.61 14.62 -5.02
N TRP A 129 -8.77 13.63 -5.35
CA TRP A 129 -8.87 12.27 -4.82
C TRP A 129 -8.27 12.10 -3.42
N THR A 130 -7.34 12.96 -3.03
CA THR A 130 -6.77 12.96 -1.69
C THR A 130 -7.59 13.80 -0.70
N ASN A 131 -8.44 14.71 -1.16
CA ASN A 131 -9.20 15.59 -0.27
C ASN A 131 -10.70 15.25 -0.24
N ILE A 132 -11.35 15.14 -1.40
CA ILE A 132 -12.81 15.10 -1.45
C ILE A 132 -13.38 13.83 -0.80
N PRO A 133 -12.86 12.61 -1.08
CA PRO A 133 -13.34 11.39 -0.42
C PRO A 133 -13.28 11.42 1.12
N PHE A 134 -12.44 12.29 1.70
CA PHE A 134 -12.21 12.38 3.14
C PHE A 134 -12.87 13.61 3.80
N GLN A 135 -13.74 14.32 3.09
CA GLN A 135 -14.46 15.48 3.64
C GLN A 135 -15.46 15.13 4.74
N ILE A 136 -16.07 13.93 4.68
CA ILE A 136 -17.06 13.46 5.66
C ILE A 136 -16.37 12.60 6.73
N HIS A 137 -15.50 11.69 6.29
CA HIS A 137 -14.72 10.82 7.15
C HIS A 137 -13.24 11.22 7.05
N PRO A 138 -12.66 11.87 8.08
CA PRO A 138 -11.26 12.24 8.09
C PRO A 138 -10.34 11.04 7.88
N LYS A 139 -9.16 11.29 7.31
CA LYS A 139 -8.13 10.28 7.08
C LYS A 139 -7.70 9.62 8.39
N THR A 140 -7.42 8.33 8.33
CA THR A 140 -6.63 7.66 9.36
C THR A 140 -5.15 7.83 9.06
N ALA A 141 -4.27 7.48 10.02
CA ALA A 141 -2.83 7.46 9.81
C ALA A 141 -2.43 6.61 8.58
N PHE A 142 -3.15 5.51 8.32
CA PHE A 142 -2.93 4.68 7.13
C PHE A 142 -3.30 5.39 5.83
N ASP A 143 -4.41 6.13 5.79
CA ASP A 143 -4.79 6.91 4.60
C ASP A 143 -3.78 8.02 4.30
N GLU A 144 -3.27 8.68 5.33
CA GLU A 144 -2.23 9.73 5.20
C GLU A 144 -0.91 9.14 4.69
N LEU A 145 -0.51 7.97 5.19
CA LEU A 145 0.68 7.28 4.71
C LEU A 145 0.55 6.91 3.23
N ILE A 146 -0.64 6.47 2.79
CA ILE A 146 -0.89 6.19 1.37
C ILE A 146 -0.80 7.46 0.52
N ASP A 147 -1.23 8.62 1.02
CA ASP A 147 -1.01 9.90 0.30
C ASP A 147 0.48 10.17 0.07
N ILE A 148 1.33 9.90 1.08
CA ILE A 148 2.79 10.04 0.96
C ILE A 148 3.33 9.03 -0.06
N LEU A 149 2.85 7.78 -0.05
CA LEU A 149 3.23 6.77 -1.02
C LEU A 149 2.93 7.23 -2.46
N PHE A 150 1.74 7.77 -2.73
CA PHE A 150 1.42 8.28 -4.08
C PHE A 150 2.38 9.38 -4.56
N ARG A 151 2.97 10.18 -3.66
CA ARG A 151 3.98 11.18 -3.99
C ARG A 151 5.35 10.59 -4.38
N LEU A 152 5.58 9.30 -4.12
CA LEU A 152 6.75 8.58 -4.64
C LEU A 152 6.64 8.31 -6.15
N LEU A 153 5.43 8.21 -6.72
CA LEU A 153 5.28 7.86 -8.14
C LEU A 153 5.97 8.86 -9.08
N PRO A 154 5.86 10.19 -8.89
CA PRO A 154 6.65 11.15 -9.67
C PRO A 154 8.17 10.98 -9.49
N CYS A 155 8.63 10.61 -8.29
CA CYS A 155 10.06 10.39 -8.01
C CYS A 155 10.59 9.20 -8.84
N LEU A 156 9.84 8.10 -8.88
CA LEU A 156 10.18 6.92 -9.66
C LEU A 156 10.23 7.20 -11.16
N SER A 157 9.29 8.01 -11.67
CA SER A 157 9.31 8.43 -13.09
C SER A 157 10.53 9.28 -13.44
N VAL A 158 11.00 10.14 -12.53
CA VAL A 158 12.23 10.92 -12.73
C VAL A 158 13.46 10.01 -12.64
N ALA A 159 13.49 9.08 -11.67
CA ALA A 159 14.56 8.11 -11.53
C ALA A 159 14.73 7.22 -12.76
N ASP A 160 13.63 6.73 -13.33
CA ASP A 160 13.64 5.95 -14.56
C ASP A 160 14.26 6.72 -15.74
N LYS A 161 13.94 8.02 -15.87
CA LYS A 161 14.56 8.90 -16.88
C LYS A 161 16.07 9.07 -16.65
N ILE A 162 16.53 9.14 -15.41
CA ILE A 162 17.97 9.22 -15.09
C ILE A 162 18.67 7.91 -15.46
N ILE A 163 18.06 6.76 -15.14
CA ILE A 163 18.63 5.43 -15.42
C ILE A 163 18.70 5.16 -16.92
N THR A 164 17.71 5.61 -17.69
CA THR A 164 17.61 5.36 -19.13
C THR A 164 18.30 6.42 -20.01
N ALA A 165 18.66 7.58 -19.45
CA ALA A 165 19.36 8.63 -20.18
C ALA A 165 20.80 8.21 -20.54
N THR A 166 21.20 8.48 -21.79
CA THR A 166 22.53 8.14 -22.35
C THR A 166 23.46 9.35 -22.50
N THR A 167 23.03 10.56 -22.12
CA THR A 167 23.80 11.82 -22.22
C THR A 167 23.58 12.69 -20.98
N ASN A 168 24.44 13.72 -20.79
CA ASN A 168 24.56 14.71 -19.68
C ASN A 168 23.29 15.52 -19.28
N THR A 169 22.09 14.99 -19.49
CA THR A 169 20.79 15.46 -18.96
C THR A 169 20.67 15.30 -17.43
N ASP A 170 21.80 15.01 -16.78
CA ASP A 170 21.91 14.36 -15.48
C ASP A 170 21.68 15.34 -14.32
N ASP A 171 22.33 16.51 -14.33
CA ASP A 171 22.42 17.31 -13.10
C ASP A 171 21.09 17.95 -12.69
N TRP A 172 20.30 18.45 -13.64
CA TRP A 172 18.98 19.02 -13.33
C TRP A 172 17.99 17.93 -12.88
N LEU A 173 17.97 16.78 -13.55
CA LEU A 173 17.09 15.66 -13.17
C LEU A 173 17.48 15.12 -11.80
N ARG A 174 18.77 14.97 -11.52
CA ARG A 174 19.30 14.56 -10.21
C ARG A 174 18.94 15.58 -9.13
N GLY A 175 19.13 16.88 -9.37
CA GLY A 175 18.75 17.94 -8.43
C GLY A 175 17.24 17.97 -8.15
N ARG A 176 16.42 17.77 -9.19
CA ARG A 176 14.96 17.64 -9.07
C ARG A 176 14.58 16.40 -8.25
N LEU A 177 15.15 15.24 -8.56
CA LEU A 177 14.91 14.00 -7.82
C LEU A 177 15.29 14.16 -6.34
N ASN A 178 16.46 14.73 -6.07
CA ASN A 178 16.93 14.98 -4.70
C ASN A 178 15.92 15.84 -3.92
N THR A 179 15.45 16.94 -4.51
CA THR A 179 14.46 17.82 -3.88
C THR A 179 13.16 17.09 -3.56
N MET A 180 12.66 16.29 -4.51
CA MET A 180 11.42 15.52 -4.34
C MET A 180 11.58 14.44 -3.25
N VAL A 181 12.70 13.72 -3.23
CA VAL A 181 12.98 12.67 -2.24
C VAL A 181 13.15 13.26 -0.84
N LEU A 182 13.82 14.40 -0.70
CA LEU A 182 13.95 15.09 0.59
C LEU A 182 12.60 15.58 1.12
N ASP A 183 11.68 16.04 0.27
CA ASP A 183 10.30 16.32 0.68
C ASP A 183 9.61 15.06 1.21
N ILE A 184 9.73 13.92 0.51
CA ILE A 184 9.16 12.65 0.99
C ILE A 184 9.71 12.25 2.36
N ILE A 185 11.04 12.31 2.56
CA ILE A 185 11.67 11.98 3.85
C ILE A 185 11.13 12.89 4.95
N PHE A 186 10.99 14.18 4.67
CA PHE A 186 10.40 15.14 5.61
C PHE A 186 8.94 14.80 5.95
N GLN A 187 8.10 14.48 4.96
CA GLN A 187 6.71 14.10 5.20
C GLN A 187 6.60 12.81 6.01
N LEU A 188 7.44 11.80 5.73
CA LEU A 188 7.49 10.56 6.49
C LEU A 188 7.88 10.79 7.95
N TYR A 189 8.92 11.60 8.20
CA TYR A 189 9.31 11.97 9.56
C TYR A 189 8.19 12.72 10.30
N LYS A 190 7.55 13.70 9.63
CA LYS A 190 6.44 14.46 10.22
C LYS A 190 5.28 13.54 10.59
N TRP A 191 4.89 12.64 9.68
CA TRP A 191 3.84 11.67 9.91
C TRP A 191 4.19 10.75 11.10
N TRP A 192 5.41 10.21 11.13
CA TRP A 192 5.88 9.39 12.25
C TRP A 192 5.83 10.14 13.59
N SER A 193 6.32 11.38 13.62
CA SER A 193 6.32 12.23 14.81
C SER A 193 4.90 12.44 15.34
N GLN A 194 3.93 12.64 14.45
CA GLN A 194 2.52 12.73 14.81
C GLN A 194 2.00 11.40 15.37
N CYS A 195 2.29 10.27 14.73
CA CYS A 195 1.87 8.95 15.21
C CYS A 195 2.41 8.66 16.62
N ILE A 196 3.70 8.83 16.86
CA ILE A 196 4.29 8.57 18.19
C ILE A 196 3.75 9.52 19.26
N SER A 197 3.43 10.76 18.89
CA SER A 197 2.87 11.74 19.85
C SER A 197 1.46 11.36 20.29
N MET A 198 0.67 10.75 19.41
CA MET A 198 -0.67 10.25 19.70
C MET A 198 -0.63 8.94 20.50
N LEU A 199 0.46 8.18 20.43
CA LEU A 199 0.65 6.88 21.09
C LEU A 199 1.18 6.98 22.54
N SER A 200 1.14 8.15 23.20
CA SER A 200 1.69 8.38 24.57
C SER A 200 1.14 7.38 25.63
N PRO A 201 1.95 7.00 26.64
CA PRO A 201 1.96 5.66 27.22
C PRO A 201 0.91 5.52 28.33
N VAL A 202 -0.20 4.84 28.03
CA VAL A 202 -1.10 4.38 29.10
C VAL A 202 -0.62 3.04 29.69
N GLU A 203 0.18 2.22 28.97
CA GLU A 203 0.49 0.84 29.43
C GLU A 203 1.84 0.26 28.93
N ALA A 204 2.94 1.02 28.93
CA ALA A 204 4.27 0.46 28.61
C ALA A 204 5.26 0.63 29.79
N PRO A 205 6.10 -0.39 30.13
CA PRO A 205 7.07 -0.29 31.21
C PRO A 205 8.00 0.91 31.00
N ALA A 206 8.08 1.77 32.02
CA ALA A 206 8.65 3.11 31.96
C ALA A 206 10.15 3.19 31.67
N ASP A 207 10.85 2.04 31.61
CA ASP A 207 12.31 2.00 31.66
C ASP A 207 12.95 1.99 30.25
N GLU A 208 12.24 1.47 29.23
CA GLU A 208 12.71 1.49 27.83
C GLU A 208 12.18 2.70 27.04
N TRP A 209 10.95 3.13 27.32
CA TRP A 209 10.29 4.26 26.63
C TRP A 209 10.97 5.61 26.89
N MET A 210 11.44 5.85 28.13
CA MET A 210 11.92 7.18 28.52
C MET A 210 13.36 7.51 28.11
N ASN A 211 14.22 6.50 27.87
CA ASN A 211 15.61 6.75 27.49
C ASN A 211 15.81 6.91 25.98
N ALA A 212 14.93 6.32 25.15
CA ALA A 212 14.91 6.58 23.71
C ALA A 212 14.18 7.89 23.39
N ASN A 213 12.93 8.07 23.85
CA ASN A 213 12.10 9.17 23.36
C ASN A 213 12.31 10.54 24.01
N LYS A 214 13.04 10.67 25.13
CA LYS A 214 13.35 11.99 25.71
C LYS A 214 14.36 12.82 24.92
N LYS A 215 15.01 12.27 23.88
CA LYS A 215 15.94 12.99 22.98
C LYS A 215 15.32 13.52 21.67
N HIS A 216 14.18 13.00 21.25
CA HIS A 216 13.74 13.06 19.83
C HIS A 216 12.85 14.26 19.43
N THR A 217 12.78 15.35 20.21
CA THR A 217 11.89 16.50 19.90
C THR A 217 12.52 17.59 19.03
N ASN A 218 13.80 17.45 18.65
CA ASN A 218 14.56 18.44 17.88
C ASN A 218 15.50 17.81 16.85
N GLU A 219 15.15 16.62 16.32
CA GLU A 219 16.03 15.86 15.44
C GLU A 219 15.81 16.16 13.97
N ASP A 220 16.92 16.25 13.23
CA ASP A 220 16.94 16.54 11.81
C ASP A 220 16.36 15.33 11.02
N PRO A 221 15.27 15.50 10.25
CA PRO A 221 14.70 14.41 9.42
C PRO A 221 15.69 13.85 8.40
N TYR A 222 16.72 14.63 8.05
CA TYR A 222 17.77 14.29 7.12
C TYR A 222 19.02 13.71 7.80
N ASP A 223 19.04 13.56 9.12
CA ASP A 223 20.16 12.92 9.82
C ASP A 223 20.24 11.43 9.38
N PRO A 224 21.37 11.00 8.76
CA PRO A 224 21.55 9.61 8.37
C PRO A 224 21.59 8.64 9.56
N SER A 225 21.96 9.12 10.75
CA SER A 225 21.99 8.33 11.99
C SER A 225 20.63 8.25 12.68
N HIS A 226 19.64 9.03 12.25
CA HIS A 226 18.30 8.99 12.81
C HIS A 226 17.40 8.06 11.99
N PHE A 227 16.95 6.96 12.62
CA PHE A 227 16.06 5.96 12.03
C PHE A 227 14.74 5.87 12.83
N PRO A 228 13.75 6.73 12.53
CA PRO A 228 12.45 6.69 13.21
C PRO A 228 11.70 5.40 12.85
N LEU A 229 11.50 4.51 13.81
CA LEU A 229 10.76 3.25 13.66
C LEU A 229 9.42 3.30 14.40
N LEU A 230 8.46 2.51 13.91
CA LEU A 230 7.21 2.24 14.62
C LEU A 230 7.30 0.90 15.34
N TYR A 231 7.22 0.94 16.67
CA TYR A 231 7.07 -0.27 17.47
C TYR A 231 5.69 -0.88 17.25
N HIS A 232 5.65 -2.21 17.14
CA HIS A 232 4.42 -2.95 16.94
C HIS A 232 4.18 -3.93 18.09
N THR A 233 2.94 -3.98 18.57
CA THR A 233 2.47 -4.91 19.61
C THR A 233 1.34 -5.81 19.11
N ASP A 234 0.80 -5.51 17.93
CA ASP A 234 -0.28 -6.23 17.28
C ASP A 234 -0.08 -6.28 15.76
N MET A 235 -0.89 -7.10 15.08
CA MET A 235 -0.79 -7.30 13.64
C MET A 235 -1.06 -6.00 12.82
N PRO A 236 -2.10 -5.20 13.13
CA PRO A 236 -2.32 -3.93 12.44
C PRO A 236 -1.15 -2.94 12.52
N THR A 237 -0.56 -2.77 13.71
CA THR A 237 0.59 -1.88 13.91
C THR A 237 1.83 -2.41 13.20
N ALA A 238 2.06 -3.72 13.20
CA ALA A 238 3.13 -4.36 12.44
C ALA A 238 2.99 -4.15 10.93
N ALA A 239 1.77 -4.28 10.39
CA ALA A 239 1.47 -4.03 8.98
C ALA A 239 1.65 -2.56 8.60
N LEU A 240 1.15 -1.63 9.43
CA LEU A 240 1.32 -0.19 9.23
C LEU A 240 2.81 0.21 9.23
N GLY A 241 3.56 -0.28 10.22
CA GLY A 241 5.01 -0.06 10.34
C GLY A 241 5.75 -0.55 9.09
N SER A 242 5.42 -1.75 8.59
CA SER A 242 6.04 -2.32 7.39
C SER A 242 5.82 -1.45 6.15
N VAL A 243 4.63 -0.85 5.98
CA VAL A 243 4.33 0.05 4.88
C VAL A 243 5.14 1.35 4.99
N TYR A 244 5.25 1.89 6.21
CA TYR A 244 6.04 3.09 6.49
C TYR A 244 7.54 2.86 6.24
N ASP A 245 8.07 1.72 6.69
CA ASP A 245 9.47 1.33 6.46
C ASP A 245 9.73 1.10 4.97
N SER A 246 8.78 0.51 4.23
CA SER A 246 8.87 0.36 2.78
C SER A 246 8.95 1.71 2.06
N ALA A 247 8.17 2.71 2.51
CA ALA A 247 8.22 4.06 1.96
C ALA A 247 9.60 4.71 2.19
N ASN A 248 10.15 4.59 3.40
CA ASN A 248 11.50 5.07 3.72
C ASN A 248 12.56 4.37 2.86
N LEU A 249 12.49 3.05 2.70
CA LEU A 249 13.41 2.29 1.86
C LEU A 249 13.42 2.79 0.42
N ILE A 250 12.24 2.99 -0.18
CA ILE A 250 12.14 3.51 -1.55
C ILE A 250 12.76 4.91 -1.64
N ALA A 251 12.38 5.83 -0.74
CA ALA A 251 12.90 7.20 -0.73
C ALA A 251 14.42 7.24 -0.56
N LEU A 252 14.98 6.54 0.44
CA LEU A 252 16.41 6.51 0.71
C LEU A 252 17.19 5.85 -0.43
N ARG A 253 16.65 4.81 -1.08
CA ARG A 253 17.29 4.21 -2.27
C ARG A 253 17.32 5.16 -3.46
N LEU A 254 16.32 6.02 -3.63
CA LEU A 254 16.31 7.04 -4.69
C LEU A 254 17.38 8.13 -4.49
N LEU A 255 17.86 8.36 -3.26
CA LEU A 255 18.99 9.27 -3.02
C LEU A 255 20.27 8.80 -3.72
N PHE A 256 20.48 7.48 -3.89
CA PHE A 256 21.68 6.96 -4.57
C PHE A 256 21.75 7.37 -6.05
N LEU A 257 20.62 7.75 -6.65
CA LEU A 257 20.59 8.26 -8.02
C LEU A 257 20.82 9.77 -8.09
N SER A 258 20.79 10.50 -6.97
CA SER A 258 20.75 11.96 -6.97
C SER A 258 21.71 12.68 -6.02
N SER A 259 22.29 11.97 -5.05
CA SER A 259 23.19 12.52 -4.02
C SER A 259 24.47 11.70 -3.89
N THR A 260 25.61 12.39 -3.87
CA THR A 260 26.93 11.77 -3.62
C THR A 260 27.10 11.33 -2.16
N CYS A 261 26.29 11.84 -1.24
CA CYS A 261 26.31 11.49 0.18
C CYS A 261 25.30 10.39 0.55
N ALA A 262 24.63 9.77 -0.43
CA ALA A 262 23.61 8.75 -0.19
C ALA A 262 24.13 7.54 0.61
N TYR A 263 25.44 7.23 0.51
CA TYR A 263 26.08 6.14 1.27
C TYR A 263 25.98 6.32 2.79
N LEU A 264 25.80 7.56 3.29
CA LEU A 264 25.63 7.82 4.72
C LEU A 264 24.34 7.18 5.27
N TYR A 265 23.34 6.95 4.41
CA TYR A 265 22.05 6.39 4.81
C TYR A 265 22.00 4.86 4.79
N GLU A 266 23.11 4.16 4.50
CA GLU A 266 23.13 2.69 4.39
C GLU A 266 22.67 2.00 5.67
N GLU A 267 23.10 2.47 6.84
CA GLU A 267 22.67 1.91 8.12
C GLU A 267 21.16 2.11 8.33
N ARG A 268 20.64 3.32 8.07
CA ARG A 268 19.21 3.61 8.17
C ARG A 268 18.38 2.71 7.24
N ILE A 269 18.84 2.47 6.02
CA ILE A 269 18.22 1.53 5.07
C ILE A 269 18.19 0.12 5.67
N GLN A 270 19.29 -0.36 6.24
CA GLN A 270 19.35 -1.69 6.85
C GLN A 270 18.38 -1.82 8.03
N ARG A 271 18.24 -0.77 8.86
CA ARG A 271 17.30 -0.75 9.99
C ARG A 271 15.84 -0.86 9.55
N HIS A 272 15.42 -0.09 8.53
CA HIS A 272 14.06 -0.22 7.99
C HIS A 272 13.81 -1.60 7.37
N ALA A 273 14.78 -2.17 6.66
CA ALA A 273 14.68 -3.53 6.13
C ALA A 273 14.53 -4.58 7.25
N GLN A 274 15.31 -4.46 8.32
CA GLN A 274 15.22 -5.32 9.49
C GLN A 274 13.86 -5.21 10.19
N SER A 275 13.32 -3.99 10.31
CA SER A 275 11.99 -3.74 10.88
C SER A 275 10.88 -4.47 10.12
N ILE A 276 10.90 -4.43 8.79
CA ILE A 276 9.95 -5.17 7.93
C ILE A 276 10.04 -6.69 8.17
N LEU A 277 11.25 -7.22 8.27
CA LEU A 277 11.46 -8.65 8.55
C LEU A 277 10.97 -9.04 9.95
N SER A 278 11.22 -8.19 10.95
CA SER A 278 10.73 -8.39 12.31
C SER A 278 9.20 -8.39 12.36
N ALA A 279 8.54 -7.46 11.65
CA ALA A 279 7.08 -7.44 11.56
C ALA A 279 6.51 -8.72 10.90
N LYS A 280 7.17 -9.24 9.86
CA LYS A 280 6.81 -10.52 9.24
C LYS A 280 6.93 -11.69 10.23
N GLU A 281 8.04 -11.76 10.97
CA GLU A 281 8.26 -12.80 11.98
C GLU A 281 7.21 -12.74 13.09
N PHE A 282 6.90 -11.54 13.58
CA PHE A 282 5.84 -11.31 14.56
C PHE A 282 4.49 -11.83 14.05
N ILE A 283 4.09 -11.49 12.83
CA ILE A 283 2.83 -11.94 12.21
C ILE A 283 2.79 -13.47 12.07
N ALA A 284 3.91 -14.10 11.72
CA ALA A 284 3.99 -15.56 11.61
C ALA A 284 3.91 -16.26 12.98
N ALA A 285 4.38 -15.60 14.05
CA ALA A 285 4.37 -16.13 15.41
C ALA A 285 3.01 -16.03 16.11
N VAL A 286 2.10 -15.16 15.64
CA VAL A 286 0.73 -15.06 16.17
C VAL A 286 -0.12 -16.17 15.51
N PRO A 287 -0.50 -17.24 16.23
CA PRO A 287 -1.25 -18.34 15.63
C PRO A 287 -2.62 -17.85 15.16
N GLY A 288 -3.02 -18.27 13.95
CA GLY A 288 -4.38 -18.06 13.47
C GLY A 288 -5.38 -18.88 14.31
N PRO A 289 -6.68 -18.53 14.29
CA PRO A 289 -7.71 -19.24 15.06
C PRO A 289 -7.84 -20.74 14.71
N SER A 290 -7.21 -21.20 13.64
CA SER A 290 -7.13 -22.60 13.20
C SER A 290 -5.88 -23.35 13.68
N SER A 291 -4.85 -22.67 14.18
CA SER A 291 -3.58 -23.31 14.56
C SER A 291 -3.65 -24.11 15.88
N GLY A 292 -4.75 -23.99 16.64
CA GLY A 292 -4.99 -24.72 17.89
C GLY A 292 -5.90 -25.95 17.75
N ARG A 293 -6.23 -26.38 16.52
CA ARG A 293 -7.03 -27.59 16.27
C ARG A 293 -6.25 -28.60 15.43
N LEU A 294 -5.16 -29.11 15.99
CA LEU A 294 -4.54 -30.38 15.59
C LEU A 294 -4.23 -31.18 16.86
#